data_AF-A0A7S2BX46-F1
#
_entry.id   AF-A0A7S2BX46-F1
#
_cell.length_a   1.000
_cell.length_b   1.000
_cell.length_c   1.000
_cell.angle_alpha   90.00
_cell.angle_beta   90.00
_cell.angle_gamma   90.00
#
_symmetry.space_group_name_H-M   'P 1'
#
loop_
_entity.id
_entity.type
_entity.pdbx_description
1 polymer ?
#
loop_
_entity_poly.entity_id
_entity_poly.type
_entity_poly.pdbx_seq_one_letter_code
_entity_poly.pdbx_strand_id
1 'polypeptide(L)'
;LGQTVKLKDLVSKAELNGRCGVCVGFDKDQGRYHIRLITNGVESDIAMKQNNFSILKPKLLDAMVRIKDLANKPELNGRYGFVDAFLRETERYRVLLPESPGLGQALALKSANLERV
;
A
#
# COMPACT_ATOMS: atom_id res chain seq x y z
N LEU A 1 1.70 -12.82 10.71
CA LEU A 1 2.37 -12.85 9.39
C LEU A 1 1.39 -12.33 8.34
N GLY A 2 1.87 -11.83 7.20
CA GLY A 2 1.04 -11.23 6.14
C GLY A 2 0.59 -9.79 6.39
N GLN A 3 0.94 -9.20 7.54
CA GLN A 3 0.58 -7.81 7.85
C GLN A 3 1.43 -6.84 7.04
N THR A 4 0.79 -5.79 6.53
CA THR A 4 1.51 -4.68 5.89
C THR A 4 2.14 -3.80 6.97
N VAL A 5 3.40 -3.42 6.77
CA VAL A 5 4.16 -2.61 7.71
C VAL A 5 4.78 -1.42 7.00
N LYS A 6 4.97 -0.32 7.71
CA LYS A 6 5.70 0.86 7.25
C LYS A 6 6.99 0.99 8.05
N LEU A 7 8.12 1.05 7.35
CA LEU A 7 9.44 1.09 7.94
C LEU A 7 9.72 2.49 8.49
N LYS A 8 10.40 2.55 9.65
CA LYS A 8 10.75 3.78 10.35
C LYS A 8 12.01 3.59 11.18
N ASP A 9 12.64 4.70 11.54
CA ASP A 9 13.73 4.75 12.52
C ASP A 9 14.94 3.84 12.17
N LEU A 10 15.11 3.45 10.90
CA LEU A 10 16.29 2.70 10.44
C LEU A 10 17.49 3.65 10.32
N VAL A 11 18.59 3.29 11.00
CA VAL A 11 19.84 4.05 10.98
C VAL A 11 20.75 3.58 9.85
N SER A 12 21.01 2.27 9.75
CA SER A 12 21.94 1.71 8.75
C SER A 12 21.37 1.64 7.33
N LYS A 13 20.05 1.79 7.16
CA LYS A 13 19.34 1.76 5.88
C LYS A 13 18.26 2.85 5.84
N ALA A 14 18.67 4.08 6.08
CA ALA A 14 17.76 5.22 6.24
C ALA A 14 16.90 5.48 4.98
N GLU A 15 17.38 5.09 3.79
CA GLU A 15 16.69 5.16 2.50
C GLU A 15 15.44 4.26 2.40
N LEU A 16 15.28 3.33 3.34
CA LEU A 16 14.10 2.46 3.43
C LEU A 16 13.02 3.03 4.35
N ASN A 17 13.31 4.09 5.13
CA ASN A 17 12.31 4.71 5.99
C ASN A 17 11.16 5.29 5.14
N GLY A 18 9.93 5.07 5.60
CA GLY A 18 8.72 5.44 4.87
C GLY A 18 8.25 4.40 3.84
N ARG A 19 9.08 3.44 3.44
CA ARG A 19 8.66 2.36 2.54
C ARG A 19 7.71 1.39 3.24
N CYS A 20 6.86 0.73 2.47
CA CYS A 20 5.94 -0.30 2.96
C CYS A 20 6.38 -1.70 2.51
N GLY A 21 6.16 -2.69 3.38
CA GLY A 21 6.45 -4.09 3.13
C GLY A 21 5.42 -5.02 3.76
N VAL A 22 5.67 -6.32 3.65
CA VAL A 22 4.86 -7.36 4.31
C VAL A 22 5.71 -8.18 5.28
N CYS A 23 5.22 -8.37 6.50
CA CYS A 23 5.88 -9.22 7.48
C CYS A 23 5.69 -10.70 7.10
N VAL A 24 6.75 -11.35 6.63
CA VAL A 24 6.71 -12.75 6.16
C VAL A 24 7.18 -13.76 7.20
N GLY A 25 7.94 -13.33 8.22
CA GLY A 25 8.43 -14.22 9.27
C GLY A 25 8.88 -13.48 10.52
N PHE A 26 9.09 -14.24 11.60
CA PHE A 26 9.76 -13.79 12.81
C PHE A 26 10.81 -14.84 13.20
N ASP A 27 12.07 -14.42 13.21
CA ASP A 27 13.19 -15.19 13.73
C ASP A 27 13.25 -14.98 15.25
N LYS A 28 12.90 -16.04 15.99
CA LYS A 28 12.87 -16.02 17.45
C LYS A 28 14.28 -15.96 18.06
N ASP A 29 15.26 -16.58 17.40
CA ASP A 29 16.63 -16.67 17.91
C ASP A 29 17.33 -15.32 17.80
N GLN A 30 17.07 -14.60 16.70
CA GLN A 30 17.61 -13.25 16.49
C GLN A 30 16.72 -12.12 17.03
N GLY A 31 15.46 -12.42 17.39
CA GLY A 31 14.47 -11.43 17.78
C GLY A 31 14.14 -10.43 16.66
N ARG A 32 14.13 -10.88 15.41
CA ARG A 32 13.97 -10.03 14.22
C ARG A 32 12.79 -10.48 13.36
N TYR A 33 12.09 -9.51 12.80
CA TYR A 33 11.05 -9.74 11.81
C TYR A 33 11.63 -9.69 10.41
N HIS A 34 11.25 -10.65 9.58
CA HIS A 34 11.55 -10.64 8.15
C HIS A 34 10.44 -9.86 7.44
N ILE A 35 10.82 -8.73 6.85
CA ILE A 35 9.93 -7.89 6.07
C ILE A 35 10.33 -8.01 4.60
N ARG A 36 9.37 -8.41 3.77
CA ARG A 36 9.51 -8.41 2.32
C ARG A 36 9.15 -7.05 1.75
N LEU A 37 10.07 -6.48 0.99
CA LEU A 37 9.89 -5.24 0.22
C LEU A 37 9.86 -5.57 -1.27
N ILE A 38 9.09 -4.79 -2.02
CA ILE A 38 9.11 -4.80 -3.48
C ILE A 38 9.71 -3.46 -3.91
N THR A 39 10.77 -3.49 -4.71
CA THR A 39 11.38 -2.28 -5.28
C THR A 39 11.66 -2.53 -6.75
N ASN A 40 11.08 -1.71 -7.62
CA ASN A 40 11.16 -1.85 -9.08
C ASN A 40 10.74 -3.26 -9.54
N GLY A 41 9.69 -3.81 -8.93
CA GLY A 41 9.20 -5.17 -9.21
C GLY A 41 10.04 -6.33 -8.65
N VAL A 42 11.14 -6.05 -7.95
CA VAL A 42 12.00 -7.08 -7.35
C VAL A 42 11.69 -7.25 -5.86
N GLU A 43 11.45 -8.50 -5.43
CA GLU A 43 11.25 -8.83 -4.01
C GLU A 43 12.59 -8.98 -3.29
N SER A 44 12.67 -8.43 -2.07
CA SER A 44 13.81 -8.66 -1.17
C SER A 44 13.35 -8.71 0.29
N ASP A 45 13.96 -9.59 1.07
CA ASP A 45 13.64 -9.77 2.48
C ASP A 45 14.70 -9.09 3.37
N ILE A 46 14.25 -8.33 4.38
CA ILE A 46 15.11 -7.62 5.32
C ILE A 46 14.71 -7.98 6.74
N ALA A 47 15.69 -8.36 7.55
CA ALA A 47 15.50 -8.64 8.97
C ALA A 47 15.65 -7.35 9.80
N MET A 48 14.66 -7.03 10.63
CA MET A 48 14.67 -5.81 11.46
C MET A 48 13.92 -5.98 12.79
N LYS A 49 14.20 -5.11 13.76
CA LYS A 49 13.53 -5.12 15.07
C LYS A 49 12.12 -4.53 14.97
N GLN A 50 11.24 -4.92 15.89
CA GLN A 50 9.85 -4.42 15.99
C GLN A 50 9.77 -2.89 16.02
N ASN A 51 10.70 -2.22 16.70
CA ASN A 51 10.67 -0.75 16.84
C ASN A 51 10.95 -0.01 15.53
N ASN A 52 11.50 -0.69 14.52
CA ASN A 52 11.82 -0.11 13.22
C ASN A 52 10.66 -0.17 12.21
N PHE A 53 9.46 -0.57 12.64
CA PHE A 53 8.28 -0.51 11.77
C PHE A 53 7.01 -0.26 12.58
N SER A 54 5.97 0.16 11.87
CA SER A 54 4.59 0.25 12.38
C SER A 54 3.67 -0.58 11.50
N ILE A 55 2.64 -1.19 12.09
CA ILE A 55 1.60 -1.88 11.32
C ILE A 55 0.81 -0.83 10.54
N LEU A 56 0.75 -1.01 9.22
CA LEU A 56 -0.10 -0.22 8.35
C LEU A 56 -1.33 -1.05 7.99
N LYS A 57 -2.52 -0.54 8.31
CA LYS A 57 -3.80 -1.18 7.98
C LYS A 57 -4.44 -0.46 6.79
N PRO A 58 -4.41 -1.02 5.56
CA PRO A 58 -5.08 -0.41 4.41
C PRO A 58 -6.60 -0.43 4.62
N LYS A 59 -7.17 0.71 5.03
CA LYS A 59 -8.58 0.82 5.45
C LYS A 59 -9.60 0.74 4.31
N LEU A 60 -9.14 0.88 3.07
CA LEU A 60 -10.00 0.93 1.88
C LEU A 60 -9.94 -0.36 1.05
N LEU A 61 -9.17 -1.37 1.45
CA LEU A 61 -9.15 -2.64 0.72
C LEU A 61 -10.55 -3.27 0.76
N ASP A 62 -10.99 -3.80 -0.40
CA ASP A 62 -12.31 -4.39 -0.61
C ASP A 62 -13.49 -3.41 -0.40
N ALA A 63 -13.23 -2.10 -0.51
CA ALA A 63 -14.26 -1.08 -0.34
C ALA A 63 -14.67 -0.45 -1.68
N MET A 64 -15.95 -0.05 -1.76
CA MET A 64 -16.40 0.93 -2.74
C MET A 64 -15.94 2.33 -2.31
N VAL A 65 -15.44 3.10 -3.26
CA VAL A 65 -14.92 4.44 -3.03
C VAL A 65 -15.42 5.42 -4.09
N ARG A 66 -15.58 6.67 -3.68
CA ARG A 66 -15.75 7.83 -4.55
C ARG A 66 -14.41 8.55 -4.68
N ILE A 67 -14.06 8.91 -5.91
CA ILE A 67 -12.86 9.68 -6.21
C ILE A 67 -13.10 11.16 -5.93
N LYS A 68 -12.15 11.81 -5.26
CA LYS A 68 -12.19 13.25 -4.96
C LYS A 68 -10.82 13.90 -5.03
N ASP A 69 -10.82 15.22 -5.19
CA ASP A 69 -9.64 16.09 -5.07
C ASP A 69 -8.45 15.70 -5.99
N LEU A 70 -8.70 15.04 -7.12
CA LEU A 70 -7.66 14.80 -8.13
C LEU A 70 -7.38 16.09 -8.91
N ALA A 71 -6.16 16.60 -8.74
CA ALA A 71 -5.69 17.80 -9.44
C ALA A 71 -5.33 17.54 -10.92
N ASN A 72 -4.67 16.42 -11.21
CA ASN A 72 -4.16 16.12 -12.55
C ASN A 72 -5.22 15.52 -13.49
N LYS A 73 -6.31 14.99 -12.94
CA LYS A 73 -7.41 14.37 -13.67
C LYS A 73 -8.76 14.73 -13.03
N PRO A 74 -9.11 16.03 -13.02
CA PRO A 74 -10.30 16.50 -12.32
C PRO A 74 -11.60 15.88 -12.86
N GLU A 75 -11.61 15.44 -14.12
CA GLU A 75 -12.73 14.75 -14.77
C GLU A 75 -13.10 13.40 -14.13
N LEU A 76 -12.20 12.81 -13.32
CA LEU A 76 -12.46 11.58 -12.59
C LEU A 76 -13.09 11.82 -11.22
N ASN A 77 -13.10 13.06 -10.72
CA ASN A 77 -13.71 13.38 -9.44
C ASN A 77 -15.23 13.14 -9.51
N GLY A 78 -15.78 12.52 -8.47
CA GLY A 78 -17.18 12.11 -8.43
C GLY A 78 -17.45 10.70 -8.95
N ARG A 79 -16.52 10.09 -9.71
CA ARG A 79 -16.67 8.70 -10.15
C ARG A 79 -16.51 7.72 -8.98
N TYR A 80 -17.19 6.58 -9.10
CA TYR A 80 -17.14 5.48 -8.14
C TYR A 80 -16.30 4.33 -8.68
N GLY A 81 -15.64 3.59 -7.79
CA GLY A 81 -14.88 2.40 -8.14
C GLY A 81 -14.69 1.47 -6.95
N PHE A 82 -14.19 0.26 -7.24
CA PHE A 82 -13.91 -0.76 -6.24
C PHE A 82 -12.40 -0.88 -5.99
N VAL A 83 -11.99 -0.95 -4.73
CA VAL A 83 -10.59 -1.12 -4.36
C VAL A 83 -10.26 -2.60 -4.23
N ASP A 84 -9.47 -3.12 -5.16
CA ASP A 84 -9.10 -4.55 -5.19
C ASP A 84 -7.68 -4.83 -4.64
N ALA A 85 -6.83 -3.80 -4.54
CA ALA A 85 -5.48 -3.97 -4.03
C ALA A 85 -4.90 -2.72 -3.36
N PHE A 86 -3.96 -2.94 -2.44
CA PHE A 86 -3.08 -1.91 -1.90
C PHE A 86 -1.65 -2.11 -2.42
N LEU A 87 -1.18 -1.17 -3.23
CA LEU A 87 0.13 -1.14 -3.86
C LEU A 87 1.16 -0.58 -2.89
N ARG A 88 1.83 -1.48 -2.16
CA ARG A 88 2.78 -1.14 -1.09
C ARG A 88 3.97 -0.30 -1.57
N GLU A 89 4.43 -0.53 -2.79
CA GLU A 89 5.57 0.21 -3.38
C GLU A 89 5.29 1.71 -3.51
N THR A 90 4.04 2.07 -3.84
CA THR A 90 3.65 3.47 -4.10
C THR A 90 2.73 4.05 -3.02
N GLU A 91 2.39 3.26 -2.00
CA GLU A 91 1.41 3.59 -0.95
C GLU A 91 0.06 4.06 -1.53
N ARG A 92 -0.38 3.40 -2.60
CA ARG A 92 -1.61 3.72 -3.35
C ARG A 92 -2.58 2.54 -3.33
N TYR A 93 -3.86 2.83 -3.50
CA TYR A 93 -4.89 1.84 -3.77
C TYR A 93 -5.07 1.68 -5.27
N ARG A 94 -5.18 0.43 -5.73
CA ARG A 94 -5.67 0.15 -7.07
C ARG A 94 -7.19 0.19 -7.02
N VAL A 95 -7.77 1.09 -7.81
CA VAL A 95 -9.20 1.31 -7.92
C VAL A 95 -9.64 0.88 -9.31
N LEU A 96 -10.57 -0.05 -9.38
CA LEU A 96 -11.22 -0.50 -10.61
C LEU A 96 -12.44 0.40 -10.86
N LEU A 97 -12.37 1.20 -11.93
CA LEU A 97 -13.47 2.04 -12.39
C LEU A 97 -14.20 1.33 -13.53
N PRO A 98 -15.50 1.05 -13.41
CA PRO A 98 -16.28 0.56 -14.53
C PRO A 98 -16.44 1.67 -15.59
N GLU A 99 -16.21 1.33 -16.85
CA GLU A 99 -16.47 2.21 -18.00
C GLU A 99 -17.70 1.74 -18.77
N SER A 100 -17.75 0.45 -19.08
CA SER A 100 -18.88 -0.21 -19.72
C SER A 100 -18.96 -1.68 -19.26
N PRO A 101 -20.05 -2.42 -19.55
CA PRO A 101 -20.15 -3.81 -19.14
C PRO A 101 -18.96 -4.65 -19.63
N GLY A 102 -18.19 -5.22 -18.69
CA GLY A 102 -17.00 -6.00 -18.99
C GLY A 102 -15.72 -5.19 -19.27
N LEU A 103 -15.78 -3.86 -19.25
CA LEU A 103 -14.63 -2.98 -19.44
C LEU A 103 -14.47 -2.03 -18.25
N GLY A 104 -13.24 -1.91 -17.77
CA GLY A 104 -12.90 -0.95 -16.74
C GLY A 104 -11.45 -0.55 -16.79
N GLN A 105 -11.16 0.61 -16.20
CA GLN A 105 -9.81 1.10 -16.03
C GLN A 105 -9.36 0.89 -14.58
N ALA A 106 -8.12 0.43 -14.40
CA ALA A 106 -7.46 0.39 -13.10
C ALA A 106 -6.61 1.64 -12.88
N LEU A 107 -6.82 2.32 -11.75
CA LEU A 107 -6.07 3.52 -11.37
C LEU A 107 -5.38 3.32 -10.02
N ALA A 108 -4.13 3.81 -9.90
CA ALA A 108 -3.40 3.84 -8.64
C ALA A 108 -3.57 5.21 -7.96
N LEU A 109 -4.40 5.28 -6.91
CA LEU A 109 -4.81 6.52 -6.25
C LEU A 109 -4.36 6.57 -4.79
N LYS A 110 -4.01 7.77 -4.30
CA LYS A 110 -3.70 7.97 -2.87
C LYS A 110 -4.97 7.89 -2.04
N SER A 111 -4.85 7.47 -0.78
CA SER A 111 -5.97 7.45 0.17
C SER A 111 -6.70 8.80 0.29
N ALA A 112 -5.95 9.91 0.23
CA ALA A 112 -6.52 11.26 0.34
C ALA A 112 -7.49 11.61 -0.80
N ASN A 113 -7.36 10.93 -1.95
CA ASN A 113 -8.23 11.12 -3.11
C ASN A 113 -9.42 10.17 -3.14
N LEU A 114 -9.63 9.40 -2.07
CA LEU A 114 -10.66 8.38 -1.99
C LEU A 114 -11.51 8.60 -0.74
N GLU A 115 -12.82 8.59 -0.93
CA GLU A 115 -13.80 8.58 0.13
C GLU A 115 -14.52 7.24 0.11
N ARG A 116 -14.59 6.55 1.25
CA ARG A 116 -15.35 5.31 1.36
C ARG A 116 -16.85 5.62 1.31
N VAL A 117 -17.58 4.82 0.54
CA VAL A 117 -19.04 4.89 0.39
C VAL A 117 -19.72 3.89 1.30
#